data_AF-A0A6L3FNR7-F1
#
_entry.id   AF-A0A6L3FNR7-F1
#
_cell.length_a   1.000
_cell.length_b   1.000
_cell.length_c   1.000
_cell.angle_alpha   90.00
_cell.angle_beta   90.00
_cell.angle_gamma   90.00
#
_symmetry.space_group_name_H-M   'P 1'
#
loop_
_entity.id
_entity.type
_entity.pdbx_description
1 polymer ?
#
loop_
_entity_poly.entity_id
_entity_poly.type
_entity_poly.pdbx_seq_one_letter_code
_entity_poly.pdbx_strand_id
1 'polypeptide(L)'
;MKIIRNIARRPWPRIGGWLPVMMLICGVLASCSSEDESTAPLPDGKYPLQLTAEVAQPQTRAGGKDAWTGGEEIRVSLEGVFGNKTYVMDASGNASPKDADNAFYWKNTDEARVSAWTPDIESETDISDQSGGYAAFDVLYASAIGRYDQAINLRFIHR
;
A
#
# COMPACT_ATOMS: atom_id res chain seq x y z
N MET A 1 -52.88 8.80 -31.61
CA MET A 1 -53.47 7.52 -31.15
C MET A 1 -52.29 6.71 -30.61
N LYS A 2 -52.03 6.56 -29.30
CA LYS A 2 -52.89 6.14 -28.18
C LYS A 2 -52.29 6.73 -26.89
N ILE A 3 -53.16 7.28 -26.05
CA ILE A 3 -52.90 7.90 -24.73
C ILE A 3 -53.28 6.88 -23.66
N ILE A 4 -52.43 6.59 -22.66
CA ILE A 4 -52.82 5.98 -21.37
C ILE A 4 -51.81 6.48 -20.31
N ARG A 5 -52.10 7.53 -19.53
CA ARG A 5 -52.90 7.67 -18.29
C ARG A 5 -52.23 7.09 -17.03
N ASN A 6 -51.75 8.03 -16.19
CA ASN A 6 -51.83 8.12 -14.73
C ASN A 6 -52.01 6.83 -13.92
N ILE A 7 -50.99 6.48 -13.14
CA ILE A 7 -51.15 5.63 -11.95
C ILE A 7 -51.25 6.54 -10.73
N ALA A 8 -52.46 6.55 -10.17
CA ALA A 8 -52.86 7.32 -9.00
C ALA A 8 -52.14 6.83 -7.74
N ARG A 9 -51.81 7.78 -6.86
CA ARG A 9 -51.28 7.55 -5.52
C ARG A 9 -52.31 6.79 -4.67
N ARG A 10 -51.90 5.69 -4.05
CA ARG A 10 -52.73 4.97 -3.08
C ARG A 10 -52.63 5.65 -1.69
N PRO A 11 -53.75 5.80 -0.96
CA PRO A 11 -53.76 6.41 0.36
C PRO A 11 -53.35 5.41 1.46
N TRP A 12 -52.51 5.87 2.39
CA TRP A 12 -52.19 5.15 3.63
C TRP A 12 -53.37 5.26 4.60
N PRO A 13 -53.82 4.18 5.26
CA PRO A 13 -54.91 4.27 6.23
C PRO A 13 -54.45 5.03 7.48
N ARG A 14 -55.27 5.99 7.90
CA ARG A 14 -55.23 6.57 9.24
C ARG A 14 -55.84 5.57 10.21
N ILE A 15 -55.08 5.16 11.21
CA ILE A 15 -55.61 4.55 12.44
C ILE A 15 -55.17 5.48 13.57
N GLY A 16 -56.14 6.26 14.05
CA GLY A 16 -56.04 6.95 15.32
C GLY A 16 -56.47 6.02 16.45
N GLY A 17 -55.96 6.26 17.65
CA GLY A 17 -56.48 5.64 18.86
C GLY A 17 -55.47 5.47 19.98
N TRP A 18 -55.42 6.47 20.85
CA TRP A 18 -55.15 6.41 22.30
C TRP A 18 -53.81 5.92 22.87
N LEU A 19 -53.20 6.84 23.62
CA LEU A 19 -52.24 6.64 24.71
C LEU A 19 -52.81 5.70 25.79
N PRO A 20 -51.94 4.96 26.49
CA PRO A 20 -51.64 5.41 27.85
C PRO A 20 -50.15 5.38 28.22
N VAL A 21 -49.84 6.28 29.15
CA VAL A 21 -48.61 6.40 29.93
C VAL A 21 -48.25 5.07 30.61
N MET A 22 -47.00 4.62 30.47
CA MET A 22 -46.30 3.94 31.57
C MET A 22 -44.77 4.01 31.50
N MET A 23 -44.22 4.42 32.64
CA MET A 23 -42.97 3.98 33.28
C MET A 23 -41.66 3.90 32.48
N LEU A 24 -40.85 4.95 32.69
CA LEU A 24 -39.52 4.89 33.32
C LEU A 24 -38.87 3.50 33.42
N ILE A 25 -37.88 3.24 32.56
CA ILE A 25 -36.74 2.37 32.87
C ILE A 25 -35.47 3.12 32.44
N CYS A 26 -34.65 3.42 33.44
CA CYS A 26 -33.29 3.90 33.29
C CYS A 26 -32.46 2.79 32.64
N GLY A 27 -32.11 2.96 31.36
CA GLY A 27 -31.20 2.10 30.63
C GLY A 27 -29.96 2.90 30.23
N VAL A 28 -29.10 3.21 31.20
CA VAL A 28 -27.69 3.49 30.88
C VAL A 28 -27.08 2.14 30.59
N LEU A 29 -26.58 1.91 29.38
CA LEU A 29 -25.31 1.23 29.10
C LEU A 29 -25.02 1.27 27.59
N ALA A 30 -23.78 1.68 27.30
CA ALA A 30 -23.09 1.58 26.03
C ALA A 30 -23.69 2.38 24.87
N SER A 31 -23.44 3.69 24.87
CA SER A 31 -23.00 4.31 23.62
C SER A 31 -21.83 3.45 23.13
N CYS A 32 -22.02 2.71 22.04
CA CYS A 32 -20.90 2.25 21.22
C CYS A 32 -20.17 3.53 20.82
N SER A 33 -19.20 3.94 21.63
CA SER A 33 -18.04 4.62 21.11
C SER A 33 -17.53 3.63 20.07
N SER A 34 -17.85 3.86 18.81
CA SER A 34 -16.94 3.53 17.75
C SER A 34 -15.64 4.17 18.19
N GLU A 35 -14.79 3.36 18.82
CA GLU A 35 -13.38 3.64 18.98
C GLU A 35 -12.94 3.83 17.54
N ASP A 36 -12.95 5.09 17.10
CA ASP A 36 -12.23 5.54 15.94
C ASP A 36 -10.83 4.99 16.19
N GLU A 37 -10.44 4.00 15.40
CA GLU A 37 -9.10 3.42 15.45
C GLU A 37 -8.16 4.59 15.21
N SER A 38 -7.72 5.20 16.31
CA SER A 38 -7.17 6.55 16.28
C SER A 38 -5.72 6.42 15.85
N THR A 39 -5.53 6.33 14.54
CA THR A 39 -4.28 6.55 13.83
C THR A 39 -3.56 7.75 14.45
N ALA A 40 -2.51 7.49 15.24
CA ALA A 40 -1.77 8.56 15.87
C ALA A 40 -0.84 9.20 14.83
N PRO A 41 -0.94 10.51 14.55
CA PRO A 41 -0.04 11.17 13.62
C PRO A 41 1.39 11.16 14.17
N LEU A 42 2.37 10.90 13.31
CA LEU A 42 3.78 10.96 13.66
C LEU A 42 4.38 12.32 13.26
N PRO A 43 5.39 12.82 14.01
CA PRO A 43 6.12 14.01 13.64
C PRO A 43 6.84 13.84 12.31
N ASP A 44 6.73 14.86 11.45
CA ASP A 44 7.37 14.88 10.14
C ASP A 44 8.89 14.68 10.21
N GLY A 45 9.42 13.86 9.29
CA GLY A 45 10.87 13.66 9.14
C GLY A 45 11.54 12.81 10.21
N LYS A 46 10.80 12.27 11.19
CA LYS A 46 11.39 11.54 12.33
C LYS A 46 11.57 10.04 12.11
N TYR A 47 10.67 9.43 11.35
CA TYR A 47 10.60 7.98 11.20
C TYR A 47 10.84 7.59 9.74
N PRO A 48 12.11 7.52 9.29
CA PRO A 48 12.42 7.12 7.93
C PRO A 48 12.09 5.64 7.72
N LEU A 49 11.76 5.25 6.49
CA LEU A 49 11.64 3.84 6.14
C LEU A 49 12.98 3.14 6.29
N GLN A 50 12.98 2.02 7.00
CA GLN A 50 14.13 1.11 7.12
C GLN A 50 13.86 -0.11 6.23
N LEU A 51 14.66 -0.27 5.18
CA LEU A 51 14.44 -1.28 4.15
C LEU A 51 15.62 -2.23 4.07
N THR A 52 15.31 -3.53 4.12
CA THR A 52 16.20 -4.60 3.68
C THR A 52 15.57 -5.29 2.48
N ALA A 53 16.37 -5.90 1.63
CA ALA A 53 15.92 -6.59 0.45
C ALA A 53 16.77 -7.81 0.15
N GLU A 54 16.09 -8.83 -0.37
CA GLU A 54 16.68 -10.07 -0.83
C GLU A 54 16.03 -10.46 -2.17
N VAL A 55 16.75 -11.22 -2.99
CA VAL A 55 16.20 -11.76 -4.23
C VAL A 55 15.87 -13.23 -4.04
N ALA A 56 14.62 -13.60 -4.30
CA ALA A 56 14.18 -14.97 -4.23
C ALA A 56 14.75 -15.77 -5.41
N GLN A 57 15.63 -16.74 -5.12
CA GLN A 57 16.24 -17.58 -6.15
C GLN A 57 15.27 -18.64 -6.69
N PRO A 58 14.97 -18.65 -8.00
CA PRO A 58 14.18 -19.71 -8.62
C PRO A 58 14.98 -21.01 -8.68
N GLN A 59 14.35 -22.16 -8.39
CA GLN A 59 15.03 -23.46 -8.38
C GLN A 59 15.50 -23.96 -9.75
N THR A 60 14.97 -23.41 -10.86
CA THR A 60 15.16 -23.97 -12.21
C THR A 60 15.66 -22.97 -13.26
N ARG A 61 16.17 -21.80 -12.85
CA ARG A 61 16.73 -20.82 -13.79
C ARG A 61 18.26 -20.82 -13.77
N ALA A 62 18.85 -20.83 -14.96
CA ALA A 62 20.25 -20.54 -15.20
C ALA A 62 20.37 -19.09 -15.68
N GLY A 63 20.49 -18.15 -14.75
CA GLY A 63 20.72 -16.73 -15.03
C GLY A 63 19.56 -15.79 -14.64
N GLY A 64 19.93 -14.53 -14.42
CA GLY A 64 19.09 -13.50 -13.81
C GLY A 64 19.86 -12.78 -12.70
N LYS A 65 19.23 -11.80 -12.05
CA LYS A 65 19.81 -11.18 -10.85
C LYS A 65 19.54 -12.08 -9.63
N ASP A 66 20.57 -12.77 -9.15
CA ASP A 66 20.45 -13.71 -8.02
C ASP A 66 20.83 -13.10 -6.65
N ALA A 67 21.46 -11.93 -6.65
CA ALA A 67 21.89 -11.19 -5.46
C ALA A 67 22.11 -9.70 -5.76
N TRP A 68 22.11 -8.88 -4.71
CA TRP A 68 22.55 -7.48 -4.76
C TRP A 68 24.08 -7.40 -4.71
N THR A 69 24.65 -6.51 -5.52
CA THR A 69 26.11 -6.31 -5.64
C THR A 69 26.55 -4.95 -5.09
N GLY A 70 25.59 -4.08 -4.77
CA GLY A 70 25.81 -2.72 -4.29
C GLY A 70 25.77 -1.70 -5.42
N GLY A 71 25.18 -0.54 -5.14
CA GLY A 71 25.02 0.57 -6.07
C GLY A 71 23.80 0.45 -6.99
N GLU A 72 23.06 -0.66 -6.96
CA GLU A 72 21.84 -0.79 -7.77
C GLU A 72 20.72 0.10 -7.25
N GLU A 73 19.96 0.70 -8.16
CA GLU A 73 18.81 1.52 -7.82
C GLU A 73 17.52 0.70 -7.85
N ILE A 74 16.69 0.92 -6.83
CA ILE A 74 15.31 0.43 -6.77
C ILE A 74 14.36 1.63 -6.67
N ARG A 75 13.20 1.50 -7.28
CA ARG A 75 12.07 2.42 -7.06
C ARG A 75 11.27 1.90 -5.88
N VAL A 76 10.93 2.77 -4.94
CA VAL A 76 10.12 2.46 -3.77
C VAL A 76 8.85 3.30 -3.82
N SER A 77 7.70 2.70 -3.51
CA SER A 77 6.44 3.40 -3.29
C SER A 77 5.89 3.05 -1.92
N LEU A 78 5.35 4.05 -1.22
CA LEU A 78 4.66 3.88 0.05
C LEU A 78 3.17 4.19 -0.15
N GLU A 79 2.31 3.26 0.24
CA GLU A 79 0.86 3.44 0.19
C GLU A 79 0.42 4.71 0.91
N GLY A 80 -0.53 5.44 0.32
CA GLY A 80 -0.97 6.74 0.82
C GLY A 80 -0.03 7.91 0.50
N VAL A 81 1.14 7.66 -0.09
CA VAL A 81 2.05 8.71 -0.57
C VAL A 81 2.10 8.70 -2.10
N PHE A 82 1.94 9.88 -2.71
CA PHE A 82 1.99 10.02 -4.15
C PHE A 82 3.43 9.93 -4.67
N GLY A 83 3.63 9.18 -5.77
CA GLY A 83 4.91 9.01 -6.44
C GLY A 83 5.78 7.90 -5.85
N ASN A 84 6.91 7.67 -6.50
CA ASN A 84 7.96 6.76 -6.03
C ASN A 84 9.24 7.54 -5.73
N LYS A 85 10.15 6.94 -4.96
CA LYS A 85 11.47 7.49 -4.64
C LYS A 85 12.56 6.47 -4.94
N THR A 86 13.76 6.95 -5.25
CA THR A 86 14.91 6.11 -5.56
C THR A 86 15.68 5.74 -4.30
N TYR A 87 15.87 4.45 -4.09
CA TYR A 87 16.77 3.92 -3.07
C TYR A 87 17.92 3.19 -3.74
N VAL A 88 19.09 3.21 -3.11
CA VAL A 88 20.31 2.54 -3.55
C VAL A 88 20.54 1.34 -2.63
N MET A 89 20.72 0.18 -3.24
CA MET A 89 21.07 -1.07 -2.59
C MET A 89 22.54 -1.09 -2.21
N ASP A 90 22.87 -1.63 -1.04
CA ASP A 90 24.21 -2.10 -0.74
C ASP A 90 24.34 -3.61 -1.03
N ALA A 91 25.57 -4.13 -1.01
CA ALA A 91 25.85 -5.55 -1.24
C ALA A 91 25.34 -6.47 -0.12
N SER A 92 24.96 -5.91 1.04
CA SER A 92 24.40 -6.66 2.18
C SER A 92 22.88 -6.78 2.10
N GLY A 93 22.24 -6.14 1.11
CA GLY A 93 20.79 -6.11 0.97
C GLY A 93 20.12 -5.01 1.79
N ASN A 94 20.82 -3.99 2.29
CA ASN A 94 20.15 -2.80 2.82
C ASN A 94 19.87 -1.81 1.70
N ALA A 95 18.75 -1.10 1.79
CA ALA A 95 18.42 -0.02 0.87
C ALA A 95 18.42 1.32 1.59
N SER A 96 19.14 2.29 1.05
CA SER A 96 19.18 3.67 1.57
C SER A 96 18.62 4.65 0.53
N PRO A 97 17.95 5.74 0.94
CA PRO A 97 17.55 6.79 0.01
C PRO A 97 18.75 7.30 -0.80
N LYS A 98 18.58 7.53 -2.09
CA LYS A 98 19.65 8.06 -2.96
C LYS A 98 20.17 9.43 -2.49
N ASP A 99 19.27 10.24 -1.95
CA ASP A 99 19.51 11.54 -1.34
C ASP A 99 18.37 11.87 -0.36
N ALA A 100 18.41 13.06 0.26
CA ALA A 100 17.42 13.49 1.24
C ALA A 100 15.99 13.62 0.67
N ASP A 101 15.86 14.02 -0.60
CA ASP A 101 14.55 14.18 -1.24
C ASP A 101 13.90 12.83 -1.56
N ASN A 102 14.72 11.78 -1.68
CA ASN A 102 14.30 10.41 -1.88
C ASN A 102 14.00 9.63 -0.59
N ALA A 103 14.07 10.26 0.59
CA ALA A 103 13.65 9.61 1.83
C ALA A 103 12.12 9.61 1.99
N PHE A 104 11.52 8.43 2.19
CA PHE A 104 10.17 8.31 2.74
C PHE A 104 10.20 8.34 4.27
N TYR A 105 9.14 8.92 4.83
CA TYR A 105 8.90 8.97 6.26
C TYR A 105 7.48 8.53 6.56
N TRP A 106 7.32 7.76 7.64
CA TRP A 106 6.02 7.38 8.17
C TRP A 106 5.26 8.61 8.67
N LYS A 107 3.98 8.69 8.29
CA LYS A 107 3.10 9.81 8.65
C LYS A 107 2.21 9.51 9.85
N ASN A 108 1.99 8.23 10.13
CA ASN A 108 1.15 7.77 11.22
C ASN A 108 1.61 6.38 11.71
N THR A 109 0.92 5.86 12.73
CA THR A 109 1.23 4.58 13.37
C THR A 109 0.69 3.35 12.63
N ASP A 110 -0.04 3.56 11.54
CA ASP A 110 -0.75 2.50 10.83
C ASP A 110 0.21 1.67 10.00
N GLU A 111 -0.24 0.46 9.69
CA GLU A 111 0.41 -0.35 8.68
C GLU A 111 0.19 0.26 7.30
N ALA A 112 1.24 0.26 6.48
CA ALA A 112 1.14 0.63 5.08
C ALA A 112 1.89 -0.35 4.21
N ARG A 113 1.39 -0.55 2.98
CA ARG A 113 2.10 -1.31 1.97
C ARG A 113 3.27 -0.53 1.41
N VAL A 114 4.43 -1.16 1.42
CA VAL A 114 5.62 -0.72 0.68
C VAL A 114 5.80 -1.65 -0.51
N SER A 115 5.98 -1.07 -1.70
CA SER A 115 6.31 -1.82 -2.90
C SER A 115 7.60 -1.30 -3.49
N ALA A 116 8.38 -2.18 -4.11
CA ALA A 116 9.61 -1.80 -4.77
C ALA A 116 9.86 -2.61 -6.04
N TRP A 117 10.55 -2.01 -7.00
CA TRP A 117 10.90 -2.65 -8.27
C TRP A 117 12.21 -2.14 -8.85
N THR A 118 12.80 -2.93 -9.73
CA THR A 118 13.97 -2.59 -10.55
C THR A 118 13.99 -3.48 -11.80
N PRO A 119 14.55 -3.04 -12.94
CA PRO A 119 14.99 -1.67 -13.24
C PRO A 119 13.82 -0.68 -13.31
N ASP A 120 14.11 0.59 -13.53
CA ASP A 120 13.10 1.60 -13.79
C ASP A 120 12.48 1.39 -15.18
N ILE A 121 11.14 1.31 -15.25
CA ILE A 121 10.40 0.85 -16.46
C ILE A 121 9.72 2.03 -17.19
N GLU A 122 10.13 3.27 -16.89
CA GLU A 122 9.52 4.48 -17.47
C GLU A 122 9.84 4.65 -18.97
N SER A 123 10.79 3.88 -19.54
CA SER A 123 11.15 3.92 -20.96
C SER A 123 11.03 2.54 -21.63
N GLU A 124 10.69 2.53 -22.92
CA GLU A 124 10.76 1.33 -23.76
C GLU A 124 12.17 0.73 -23.67
N THR A 125 12.26 -0.52 -23.19
CA THR A 125 13.52 -1.24 -23.06
C THR A 125 13.77 -2.02 -24.35
N ASP A 126 14.87 -1.72 -25.03
CA ASP A 126 15.31 -2.50 -26.20
C ASP A 126 15.84 -3.87 -25.73
N ILE A 127 15.17 -4.94 -26.18
CA ILE A 127 15.49 -6.33 -25.86
C ILE A 127 16.04 -7.09 -27.09
N SER A 128 16.40 -6.38 -28.16
CA SER A 128 16.85 -7.02 -29.41
C SER A 128 18.22 -7.68 -29.28
N ASP A 129 19.13 -7.12 -28.49
CA ASP A 129 20.44 -7.71 -28.18
C ASP A 129 20.47 -8.29 -26.75
N GLN A 130 20.62 -9.61 -26.68
CA GLN A 130 20.64 -10.37 -25.42
C GLN A 130 21.96 -11.17 -25.29
N SER A 131 22.97 -10.85 -26.11
CA SER A 131 24.26 -11.53 -26.10
C SER A 131 25.04 -11.35 -24.80
N GLY A 132 24.79 -10.27 -24.06
CA GLY A 132 25.31 -10.00 -22.71
C GLY A 132 24.50 -10.62 -21.55
N GLY A 133 23.44 -11.38 -21.86
CA GLY A 133 22.50 -11.91 -20.87
C GLY A 133 21.28 -11.01 -20.63
N TYR A 134 20.44 -11.41 -19.66
CA TYR A 134 19.10 -10.83 -19.46
C TYR A 134 18.98 -9.92 -18.22
N ALA A 135 20.04 -9.79 -17.41
CA ALA A 135 19.98 -9.13 -16.10
C ALA A 135 19.61 -7.63 -16.17
N ALA A 136 19.91 -6.95 -17.28
CA ALA A 136 19.64 -5.52 -17.45
C ALA A 136 18.14 -5.19 -17.58
N PHE A 137 17.32 -6.17 -17.97
CA PHE A 137 15.86 -6.03 -18.14
C PHE A 137 15.09 -7.11 -17.39
N ASP A 138 15.76 -7.81 -16.45
CA ASP A 138 15.17 -8.77 -15.54
C ASP A 138 14.40 -8.02 -14.45
N VAL A 139 13.09 -7.88 -14.65
CA VAL A 139 12.24 -7.11 -13.74
C VAL A 139 12.07 -7.85 -12.43
N LEU A 140 12.49 -7.20 -11.36
CA LEU A 140 12.27 -7.64 -9.99
C LEU A 140 11.19 -6.78 -9.34
N TYR A 141 10.32 -7.41 -8.56
CA TYR A 141 9.29 -6.73 -7.79
C TYR A 141 9.16 -7.32 -6.39
N ALA A 142 8.95 -6.46 -5.39
CA ALA A 142 8.66 -6.84 -4.01
C ALA A 142 7.48 -6.01 -3.47
N SER A 143 6.74 -6.58 -2.53
CA SER A 143 5.74 -5.85 -1.75
C SER A 143 5.63 -6.46 -0.35
N ALA A 144 5.61 -5.60 0.67
CA ALA A 144 5.48 -5.99 2.06
C ALA A 144 4.60 -4.97 2.81
N ILE A 145 3.96 -5.41 3.89
CA ILE A 145 3.31 -4.53 4.86
C ILE A 145 4.34 -4.17 5.93
N GLY A 146 4.42 -2.91 6.31
CA GLY A 146 5.34 -2.44 7.33
C GLY A 146 4.74 -1.40 8.26
N ARG A 147 5.50 -1.05 9.31
CA ARG A 147 5.16 -0.05 10.32
C ARG A 147 6.37 0.81 10.67
N TYR A 148 6.11 1.93 11.33
CA TYR A 148 7.12 2.95 11.66
C TYR A 148 8.25 2.50 12.58
N ASP A 149 8.04 1.43 13.36
CA ASP A 149 8.96 0.90 14.35
C ASP A 149 9.68 -0.37 13.89
N GLN A 150 9.60 -0.70 12.60
CA GLN A 150 10.10 -1.95 12.04
C GLN A 150 10.97 -1.72 10.80
N ALA A 151 11.99 -2.57 10.66
CA ALA A 151 12.66 -2.78 9.37
C ALA A 151 11.79 -3.66 8.48
N ILE A 152 11.56 -3.22 7.26
CA ILE A 152 10.74 -3.91 6.27
C ILE A 152 11.68 -4.74 5.39
N ASN A 153 11.44 -6.05 5.33
CA ASN A 153 12.13 -6.92 4.41
C ASN A 153 11.33 -7.04 3.09
N LEU A 154 11.96 -6.61 2.01
CA LEU A 154 11.44 -6.68 0.65
C LEU A 154 12.03 -7.90 -0.05
N ARG A 155 11.23 -8.96 -0.14
CA ARG A 155 11.58 -10.15 -0.89
C ARG A 155 11.23 -9.97 -2.37
N PHE A 156 12.24 -9.69 -3.19
CA PHE A 156 12.07 -9.51 -4.62
C PHE A 156 11.88 -10.83 -5.33
N ILE A 157 10.92 -10.84 -6.25
CA ILE A 157 10.64 -11.93 -7.17
C ILE A 157 10.81 -11.44 -8.61
N HIS A 158 11.31 -12.32 -9.46
CA HIS A 158 11.34 -12.10 -10.91
C HIS A 158 9.91 -12.02 -11.45
N ARG A 159 9.67 -11.10 -12.40
CA ARG A 159 8.38 -10.85 -13.03
C ARG A 159 8.35 -11.19 -14.51
#